data_AF-K2F3K1-F1
#
_entry.id   AF-K2F3K1-F1
#
_cell.length_a   1.000
_cell.length_b   1.000
_cell.length_c   1.000
_cell.angle_alpha   90.00
_cell.angle_beta   90.00
_cell.angle_gamma   90.00
#
_symmetry.space_group_name_H-M   'P 1'
#
loop_
_entity.id
_entity.type
_entity.pdbx_description
1 polymer ?
#
loop_
_entity_poly.entity_id
_entity_poly.type
_entity_poly.pdbx_seq_one_letter_code
_entity_poly.pdbx_strand_id
1 'polypeptide(L)' 'MCEGKGCPGCKNAGWLEIGGAGMVNQFVFESAGYKRNEYQGFAWGFGIERLAMMKYKINDIRLFHSGDIRFTSQF' A
#
# COMPACT_ATOMS: atom_id res chain seq x y z
N MET A 1 -12.16 -9.83 4.48
CA MET A 1 -12.10 -9.92 3.00
C MET A 1 -12.75 -11.24 2.59
N CYS A 2 -13.24 -11.39 1.35
CA CYS A 2 -14.17 -12.48 0.96
C CYS A 2 -13.55 -13.88 0.83
N GLU A 3 -12.41 -14.17 1.47
CA GLU A 3 -11.72 -15.48 1.41
C GLU A 3 -11.56 -16.05 -0.02
N GLY A 4 -11.37 -15.16 -1.01
CA GLY A 4 -11.24 -15.56 -2.42
C GLY A 4 -12.56 -15.81 -3.18
N LYS A 5 -13.72 -15.83 -2.51
CA LYS A 5 -15.05 -16.08 -3.14
C LYS A 5 -15.55 -14.95 -4.06
N GLY A 6 -14.93 -13.78 -3.99
CA GLY A 6 -15.41 -12.56 -4.66
C GLY A 6 -16.37 -11.75 -3.78
N CYS A 7 -16.18 -10.42 -3.73
CA CYS A 7 -17.11 -9.47 -3.12
C CYS A 7 -17.02 -8.10 -3.81
N PRO A 8 -17.93 -7.16 -3.52
CA PRO A 8 -17.88 -5.81 -4.07
C PRO A 8 -16.53 -5.12 -3.84
N GLY A 9 -15.89 -5.37 -2.69
CA GLY A 9 -14.60 -4.79 -2.34
C GLY A 9 -13.44 -5.23 -3.25
N CYS A 10 -13.43 -6.50 -3.71
CA CYS A 10 -12.45 -7.00 -4.69
C CYS A 10 -13.01 -7.07 -6.12
N LYS A 11 -14.14 -6.42 -6.40
CA LYS A 11 -14.85 -6.47 -7.69
C LYS A 11 -15.06 -7.91 -8.20
N ASN A 12 -15.38 -8.83 -7.29
CA ASN A 12 -15.54 -10.27 -7.56
C ASN A 12 -14.30 -10.99 -8.14
N ALA A 13 -13.12 -10.37 -8.12
CA ALA A 13 -11.89 -10.97 -8.63
C ALA A 13 -11.20 -11.91 -7.63
N GLY A 14 -11.58 -11.85 -6.35
CA GLY A 14 -10.94 -12.60 -5.27
C GLY A 14 -9.59 -12.03 -4.81
N TRP A 15 -8.98 -11.16 -5.61
CA TRP A 15 -7.71 -10.49 -5.36
C TRP A 15 -7.89 -8.97 -5.35
N LEU A 16 -7.03 -8.28 -4.59
CA LEU A 16 -6.98 -6.83 -4.57
C LEU A 16 -5.53 -6.36 -4.61
N GLU A 17 -5.27 -5.37 -5.45
CA GLU A 17 -3.99 -4.68 -5.45
C GLU A 17 -3.78 -3.92 -4.14
N ILE A 18 -2.64 -4.18 -3.50
CA ILE A 18 -2.23 -3.54 -2.23
C ILE A 18 -1.07 -2.56 -2.42
N GLY A 19 -0.28 -2.72 -3.47
CA GLY A 19 0.80 -1.82 -3.86
C GLY A 19 1.79 -2.50 -4.81
N GLY A 20 2.85 -1.77 -5.14
CA GLY A 20 3.83 -2.17 -6.14
C GLY A 20 5.18 -2.52 -5.53
N ALA A 21 5.90 -3.41 -6.21
CA ALA A 21 7.26 -3.77 -5.86
C ALA A 21 8.07 -4.13 -7.10
N GLY A 22 9.40 -4.03 -7.02
CA GLY A 22 10.26 -4.35 -8.15
C GLY A 22 11.75 -4.14 -7.89
N MET A 23 12.54 -4.59 -8.85
CA MET A 23 13.98 -4.35 -8.86
C MET A 23 14.25 -2.87 -9.08
N VAL A 24 15.13 -2.31 -8.26
CA VAL A 24 15.56 -0.93 -8.38
C VAL A 24 16.42 -0.78 -9.64
N ASN A 25 16.09 0.23 -10.44
CA ASN A 25 16.85 0.55 -11.64
C ASN A 25 18.29 0.98 -11.28
N GLN A 26 19.29 0.45 -11.98
CA GLN A 26 20.72 0.78 -11.78
C GLN A 26 21.01 2.28 -11.83
N PHE A 27 20.28 3.06 -12.64
CA PHE A 27 20.45 4.52 -12.69
C PHE A 27 20.15 5.21 -11.35
N VAL A 28 19.30 4.62 -10.50
CA VAL A 28 19.02 5.14 -9.14
C VAL A 28 20.24 4.95 -8.25
N PHE A 29 20.91 3.80 -8.34
CA PHE A 29 22.14 3.53 -7.58
C PHE A 29 23.27 4.46 -8.02
N GLU A 30 23.45 4.66 -9.33
CA GLU A 30 24.44 5.61 -9.86
C GLU A 30 24.18 7.04 -9.37
N SER A 31 22.91 7.47 -9.40
CA SER A 31 22.52 8.81 -8.94
C SER A 31 22.76 9.01 -7.44
N ALA A 32 22.79 7.92 -6.65
CA ALA A 32 23.12 7.94 -5.23
C ALA A 32 24.63 7.78 -4.94
N GLY A 33 25.48 7.68 -5.98
CA GLY A 33 26.94 7.59 -5.85
C GLY A 33 27.50 6.16 -5.79
N TYR A 34 26.69 5.13 -6.04
CA TYR A 34 27.16 3.74 -6.11
C TYR A 34 27.71 3.40 -7.50
N LYS A 35 28.70 2.51 -7.56
CA LYS A 35 29.22 2.01 -8.84
C LYS A 35 28.20 1.09 -9.51
N ARG A 36 28.06 1.24 -10.83
CA ARG A 36 27.13 0.43 -11.63
C ARG A 36 27.46 -1.05 -11.54
N ASN A 37 26.42 -1.89 -11.45
CA ASN A 37 26.50 -3.36 -11.43
C ASN A 37 27.22 -3.96 -10.22
N GLU A 38 27.62 -3.16 -9.23
CA GLU A 38 28.16 -3.68 -7.96
C GLU A 38 27.04 -3.99 -6.96
N TYR A 39 25.92 -3.27 -7.06
CA TYR A 39 24.79 -3.39 -6.13
C TYR A 39 23.49 -3.66 -6.87
N GLN A 40 22.65 -4.48 -6.27
CA GLN A 40 21.28 -4.74 -6.69
C GLN A 40 20.36 -4.52 -5.50
N GLY A 41 19.19 -3.96 -5.72
CA GLY A 41 18.21 -3.77 -4.66
C GLY A 41 16.79 -3.93 -5.15
N PHE A 42 15.91 -4.14 -4.19
CA PHE A 42 14.49 -4.33 -4.39
C PHE A 42 13.75 -3.27 -3.59
N ALA A 43 12.80 -2.60 -4.23
CA ALA A 43 11.98 -1.58 -3.59
C ALA A 43 10.51 -1.98 -3.67
N TRP A 44 9.76 -1.58 -2.66
CA TRP A 44 8.33 -1.79 -2.57
C TRP A 44 7.67 -0.60 -1.89
N GLY A 45 6.39 -0.40 -2.16
CA GLY A 45 5.62 0.68 -1.59
C GLY A 45 4.15 0.29 -1.45
N PHE A 46 3.61 0.53 -0.25
CA PHE A 46 2.20 0.33 0.06
C PHE A 46 1.65 1.57 0.74
N GLY A 47 0.40 1.93 0.43
CA GLY A 47 -0.32 3.00 1.12
C GLY A 47 -0.92 2.49 2.43
N ILE A 48 -0.49 3.06 3.56
CA ILE A 48 -0.96 2.61 4.89
C ILE A 48 -2.45 2.88 5.08
N GLU A 49 -2.96 3.98 4.52
CA GLU A 49 -4.37 4.37 4.55
C GLU A 49 -5.21 3.30 3.87
N ARG A 50 -4.77 2.80 2.71
CA ARG A 50 -5.52 1.77 1.98
C ARG A 50 -5.56 0.46 2.76
N LEU A 51 -4.46 0.06 3.38
CA LEU A 51 -4.40 -1.13 4.23
C LEU A 51 -5.31 -0.97 5.45
N ALA A 52 -5.29 0.20 6.11
CA ALA A 52 -6.15 0.50 7.26
C ALA A 52 -7.63 0.51 6.87
N MET A 53 -7.99 1.14 5.75
CA MET A 53 -9.36 1.14 5.23
C MET A 53 -9.87 -0.27 4.96
N MET A 54 -9.04 -1.13 4.37
CA MET A 54 -9.41 -2.51 4.09
C MET A 54 -9.53 -3.36 5.35
N LYS A 55 -8.62 -3.18 6.32
CA LYS A 55 -8.60 -3.92 7.58
C LYS A 55 -9.77 -3.55 8.48
N TYR A 56 -10.02 -2.25 8.66
CA TYR A 56 -11.03 -1.71 9.56
C TYR A 56 -12.35 -1.36 8.87
N LYS A 57 -12.47 -1.66 7.56
CA LYS A 57 -13.65 -1.35 6.73
C LYS A 57 -14.06 0.13 6.79
N ILE A 58 -13.07 1.02 6.80
CA ILE A 58 -13.29 2.47 6.78
C ILE A 58 -13.66 2.85 5.35
N ASN A 59 -14.83 3.46 5.18
CA ASN A 59 -15.40 3.77 3.86
C ASN A 59 -14.90 5.09 3.26
N ASP A 60 -14.24 5.94 4.07
CA ASP A 60 -13.84 7.29 3.66
C ASP A 60 -12.43 7.62 4.16
N ILE A 61 -11.53 7.94 3.23
CA ILE A 61 -10.14 8.31 3.53
C ILE A 61 -10.03 9.65 4.26
N ARG A 62 -11.00 10.55 4.11
CA ARG A 62 -10.99 11.87 4.74
C ARG A 62 -11.03 11.79 6.26
N LEU A 63 -11.55 10.68 6.81
CA LEU A 63 -11.60 10.45 8.25
C LEU A 63 -10.20 10.48 8.88
N PHE A 64 -9.16 9.97 8.18
CA PHE A 64 -7.78 10.02 8.69
C PHE A 64 -7.22 11.44 8.81
N HIS A 65 -7.71 12.39 8.00
CA HIS A 65 -7.24 13.78 7.99
C HIS A 65 -8.19 14.76 8.67
N SER A 66 -9.38 14.30 9.09
CA SER A 66 -10.44 15.14 9.66
C SER A 66 -10.15 15.64 11.07
N GLY A 67 -9.26 14.98 11.82
CA GLY A 67 -8.99 15.29 13.22
C GLY A 67 -10.16 14.99 14.18
N ASP A 68 -11.16 14.22 13.74
CA ASP A 68 -12.33 13.89 14.57
C ASP A 68 -11.97 12.90 15.69
N ILE A 69 -12.10 13.37 16.93
CA ILE A 69 -11.80 12.58 18.14
C ILE A 69 -12.65 11.30 18.20
N ARG A 70 -13.90 11.35 17.69
CA ARG A 70 -14.79 10.18 17.66
C ARG A 70 -14.26 9.08 16.76
N PHE A 71 -13.49 9.44 15.73
CA PHE A 71 -12.84 8.48 14.85
C PHE A 71 -11.58 7.91 15.49
N THR A 72 -10.73 8.76 16.09
CA THR A 72 -9.51 8.30 16.76
C THR A 72 -9.78 7.42 17.98
N SER A 73 -10.87 7.65 18.72
CA SER A 73 -11.21 6.86 19.92
C SER A 73 -11.71 5.43 19.65
N GLN A 74 -11.88 5.02 18.38
CA GLN A 74 -12.37 3.68 18.01
C GLN A 74 -11.26 2.64 17.90
N PHE A 75 -10.00 3.06 17.98
CA PHE A 75 -8.79 2.25 17.79
C PHE A 75 -7.90 2.35 19.03
#